data_AF-A0A0B6ZJV1-F1
#
_entry.id   AF-A0A0B6ZJV1-F1
#
_cell.length_a   1.000
_cell.length_b   1.000
_cell.length_c   1.000
_cell.angle_alpha   90.00
_cell.angle_beta   90.00
_cell.angle_gamma   90.00
#
_symmetry.space_group_name_H-M   'P 1'
#
loop_
_entity.id
_entity.type
_entity.pdbx_description
1 polymer ?
#
loop_
_entity_poly.entity_id
_entity_poly.type
_entity_poly.pdbx_seq_one_letter_code
_entity_poly.pdbx_strand_id
1 'polypeptide(L)'
;MPYSVLFLFQCFSLGAEIASHRREHSFAIKNDHGPCVFDDLGRWSLAEENMLLDAVEQYGFGNWNGAAAHLETRTTSECEE
;
A
#
# COMPACT_ATOMS: atom_id res chain seq x y z
N MET A 1 -11.79 -7.95 17.63
CA MET A 1 -11.27 -7.39 16.37
C MET A 1 -11.63 -8.37 15.27
N PRO A 2 -12.50 -8.05 14.29
CA PRO A 2 -12.86 -9.00 13.25
C PRO A 2 -11.61 -9.31 12.42
N TYR A 3 -11.31 -10.60 12.25
CA TYR A 3 -10.17 -11.08 11.50
C TYR A 3 -10.37 -10.77 10.02
N SER A 4 -9.65 -9.77 9.50
CA SER A 4 -9.58 -9.45 8.08
C SER A 4 -8.81 -10.55 7.34
N VAL A 5 -9.43 -11.22 6.38
CA VAL A 5 -8.78 -12.27 5.57
C VAL A 5 -8.57 -11.73 4.15
N LEU A 6 -7.32 -11.67 3.70
CA LEU A 6 -6.94 -11.27 2.34
C LEU A 6 -6.80 -12.50 1.45
N PHE A 7 -7.50 -12.50 0.32
CA PHE A 7 -7.40 -13.52 -0.72
C PHE A 7 -6.91 -12.91 -2.03
N LEU A 8 -6.02 -13.63 -2.71
CA LEU A 8 -5.73 -13.36 -4.12
C LEU A 8 -7.00 -13.57 -4.95
N PHE A 9 -7.16 -12.76 -6.00
CA PHE A 9 -8.34 -12.76 -6.88
C PHE A 9 -8.75 -14.17 -7.35
N GLN A 10 -7.76 -15.00 -7.69
CA GLN A 10 -7.99 -16.36 -8.18
C GLN A 10 -8.57 -17.30 -7.11
N CYS A 11 -8.13 -17.17 -5.86
CA CYS A 11 -8.65 -17.95 -4.75
C CYS A 11 -10.08 -17.50 -4.39
N PHE A 12 -10.35 -16.19 -4.48
CA PHE A 12 -11.69 -15.65 -4.33
C PHE A 12 -12.64 -16.14 -5.43
N SER A 13 -12.22 -16.13 -6.71
CA SER A 13 -13.07 -16.59 -7.82
C SER A 13 -13.42 -18.08 -7.75
N LEU A 14 -12.57 -18.88 -7.12
CA LEU A 14 -12.80 -20.32 -6.90
C LEU A 14 -13.67 -20.60 -5.66
N GLY A 15 -14.07 -19.56 -4.91
CA GLY A 15 -14.87 -19.71 -3.70
C GLY A 15 -14.11 -20.35 -2.55
N ALA A 16 -12.80 -20.11 -2.43
CA ALA A 16 -11.99 -20.64 -1.35
C ALA A 16 -12.46 -20.09 0.01
N GLU A 17 -12.79 -20.97 0.93
CA GLU A 17 -13.15 -20.62 2.31
C GLU A 17 -12.00 -21.02 3.24
N ILE A 18 -11.45 -20.05 3.97
CA ILE A 18 -10.38 -20.30 4.96
C ILE A 18 -10.73 -19.68 6.30
N ALA A 19 -10.55 -20.46 7.36
CA ALA A 19 -10.86 -20.08 8.74
C ALA A 19 -12.30 -19.51 8.87
N SER A 20 -12.44 -18.23 9.17
CA SER A 20 -13.71 -17.54 9.35
C SER A 20 -14.27 -16.91 8.07
N HIS A 21 -13.56 -16.98 6.94
CA HIS A 21 -14.03 -16.42 5.67
C HIS A 21 -15.01 -17.37 4.98
N ARG A 22 -16.20 -16.87 4.64
CA ARG A 22 -17.23 -17.58 3.87
C ARG A 22 -17.46 -16.87 2.55
N ARG A 23 -17.82 -17.57 1.47
CA ARG A 23 -18.07 -16.91 0.17
C ARG A 23 -19.21 -15.87 0.20
N GLU A 24 -20.08 -15.93 1.22
CA GLU A 24 -21.34 -15.20 1.31
C GLU A 24 -21.26 -13.91 2.15
N HIS A 25 -20.10 -13.58 2.73
CA HIS A 25 -19.93 -12.31 3.45
C HIS A 25 -19.48 -11.16 2.53
N SER A 26 -19.73 -9.92 2.96
CA SER A 26 -19.33 -8.74 2.19
C SER A 26 -17.81 -8.64 2.06
N PHE A 27 -17.34 -8.33 0.85
CA PHE A 27 -15.92 -8.12 0.56
C PHE A 27 -15.70 -6.71 0.00
N ALA A 28 -14.47 -6.23 0.12
CA ALA A 28 -14.01 -5.01 -0.55
C ALA A 28 -12.75 -5.35 -1.35
N ILE A 29 -12.67 -4.84 -2.58
CA ILE A 29 -11.47 -4.98 -3.42
C ILE A 29 -10.48 -3.92 -2.94
N LYS A 30 -9.31 -4.37 -2.47
CA LYS A 30 -8.18 -3.50 -2.19
C LYS A 30 -7.22 -3.54 -3.38
N ASN A 31 -6.81 -2.36 -3.83
CA ASN A 31 -5.77 -2.22 -4.84
C ASN A 31 -4.62 -1.41 -4.24
N ASP A 32 -3.61 -2.10 -3.74
CA ASP A 32 -2.42 -1.48 -3.13
C ASP A 32 -1.49 -0.83 -4.18
N HIS A 33 -1.74 -1.07 -5.48
CA HIS A 33 -1.05 -0.43 -6.62
C HIS A 33 -2.02 0.44 -7.44
N GLY A 34 -3.01 1.02 -6.76
CA GLY A 34 -3.99 1.91 -7.38
C GLY A 34 -3.39 3.15 -8.02
N PRO A 35 -4.21 3.90 -8.78
CA PRO A 35 -3.80 5.21 -9.26
C PRO A 35 -3.40 6.10 -8.08
N CYS A 36 -2.50 7.03 -8.37
CA CYS A 36 -2.03 8.08 -7.47
C CYS A 36 -3.23 8.75 -6.77
N VAL A 37 -3.16 8.98 -5.45
CA VAL A 37 -4.23 9.74 -4.76
C VAL A 37 -4.17 11.22 -5.15
N PHE A 38 -2.96 11.73 -5.37
CA PHE A 38 -2.72 13.10 -5.83
C PHE A 38 -2.24 13.07 -7.28
N ASP A 39 -3.06 13.57 -8.20
CA ASP A 39 -2.78 13.61 -9.65
C ASP A 39 -1.85 14.80 -10.00
N ASP A 40 -1.68 15.75 -9.08
CA ASP A 40 -1.14 17.09 -9.36
C ASP A 40 0.39 17.21 -9.18
N LEU A 41 1.03 16.23 -8.54
CA LEU A 41 2.45 16.27 -8.16
C LEU A 41 3.14 15.00 -8.65
N GLY A 42 3.70 15.03 -9.87
CA GLY A 42 4.80 14.12 -10.24
C GLY A 42 4.56 12.60 -10.16
N ARG A 43 3.45 12.06 -10.69
CA ARG A 43 3.25 10.62 -10.95
C ARG A 43 3.65 9.69 -9.78
N TRP A 44 3.25 9.99 -8.54
CA TRP A 44 3.48 9.11 -7.39
C TRP A 44 2.46 7.98 -7.34
N SER A 45 2.86 6.73 -7.51
CA SER A 45 1.91 5.62 -7.33
C SER A 45 1.49 5.49 -5.86
N LEU A 46 0.27 4.98 -5.61
CA LEU A 46 -0.22 4.72 -4.24
C LEU A 46 0.75 3.85 -3.43
N ALA A 47 1.47 2.96 -4.11
CA ALA A 47 2.49 2.12 -3.49
C ALA A 47 3.71 2.95 -3.01
N GLU A 48 4.21 3.87 -3.84
CA GLU A 48 5.31 4.77 -3.46
C GLU A 48 4.89 5.70 -2.30
N GLU A 49 3.65 6.22 -2.33
CA GLU A 49 3.11 7.04 -1.24
C GLU A 49 3.04 6.27 0.08
N ASN A 50 2.55 5.03 0.05
CA ASN A 50 2.52 4.16 1.23
C ASN A 50 3.93 3.81 1.72
N MET A 51 4.88 3.56 0.82
CA MET A 51 6.27 3.29 1.19
C MET A 51 6.94 4.52 1.83
N LEU A 52 6.63 5.72 1.33
CA LEU A 52 7.10 6.96 1.95
C LEU A 52 6.55 7.10 3.39
N LEU A 53 5.26 6.81 3.59
CA LEU A 53 4.63 6.86 4.90
C LEU A 53 5.24 5.83 5.87
N ASP A 54 5.47 4.60 5.43
CA ASP A 54 6.12 3.55 6.24
C ASP A 54 7.55 3.96 6.62
N ALA A 55 8.30 4.50 5.66
CA ALA A 55 9.64 5.00 5.91
C ALA A 55 9.65 6.19 6.88
N VAL A 56 8.70 7.13 6.78
CA VAL A 56 8.59 8.25 7.72
C VAL A 56 8.21 7.76 9.13
N GLU A 57 7.34 6.74 9.24
CA GLU A 57 7.00 6.12 10.52
C GLU A 57 8.22 5.40 11.13
N GLN A 58 9.00 4.69 10.31
CA GLN A 58 10.13 3.88 10.77
C GLN A 58 11.40 4.69 11.06
N TYR A 59 11.72 5.67 10.22
CA TYR A 59 12.95 6.46 10.31
C TYR A 59 12.77 7.84 10.96
N GLY A 60 11.52 8.28 11.13
CA GLY A 60 11.16 9.59 11.69
C GLY A 60 11.13 10.71 10.65
N PHE A 61 10.21 11.66 10.86
CA PHE A 61 10.05 12.84 10.01
C PHE A 61 11.34 13.65 9.91
N GLY A 62 11.80 13.92 8.68
CA GLY A 62 13.07 14.62 8.40
C GLY A 62 14.25 13.71 8.04
N ASN A 63 14.12 12.38 8.16
CA ASN A 63 15.13 11.43 7.67
C ASN A 63 14.85 11.00 6.22
N TRP A 64 14.80 11.96 5.30
CA TRP A 64 14.51 11.74 3.88
C TRP A 64 15.55 10.87 3.16
N ASN A 65 16.77 10.81 3.70
CA ASN A 65 17.82 9.93 3.19
C ASN A 65 17.47 8.45 3.41
N GLY A 66 16.94 8.12 4.59
CA GLY A 66 16.41 6.78 4.87
C GLY A 66 15.19 6.46 4.01
N ALA A 67 14.29 7.42 3.84
CA ALA A 67 13.09 7.23 3.02
C ALA A 67 13.39 7.03 1.53
N ALA A 68 14.27 7.83 0.94
CA ALA A 68 14.67 7.67 -0.46
C ALA A 68 15.41 6.35 -0.70
N ALA A 69 16.25 5.92 0.26
CA ALA A 69 16.89 4.61 0.21
C ALA A 69 15.88 3.46 0.29
N HIS A 70 14.74 3.66 0.97
CA HIS A 70 13.67 2.68 1.08
C HIS A 70 12.78 2.62 -0.18
N LEU A 71 12.59 3.75 -0.86
CA LEU A 71 11.83 3.84 -2.10
C LEU A 71 12.60 3.30 -3.31
N GLU A 72 13.94 3.39 -3.31
CA GLU A 72 14.87 2.99 -4.39
C GLU A 72 14.65 3.64 -5.77
N THR A 73 13.48 4.21 -6.03
CA THR A 73 13.04 4.82 -7.30
C THR A 73 13.07 6.34 -7.28
N ARG A 74 13.17 6.98 -6.12
CA ARG A 74 13.06 8.44 -5.93
C ARG A 74 14.25 9.04 -5.19
N THR A 75 14.51 10.32 -5.44
CA THR A 75 15.60 11.06 -4.80
C THR A 75 15.18 11.68 -3.47
N THR A 76 16.16 11.99 -2.61
CA THR A 76 15.89 12.62 -1.29
C THR A 76 15.17 13.95 -1.39
N SER A 77 15.46 14.73 -2.44
CA SER A 77 14.77 16.01 -2.68
C SER A 77 13.32 15.83 -3.10
N GLU A 78 13.01 14.82 -3.92
CA GLU A 78 11.61 14.51 -4.28
C GLU A 78 10.79 14.00 -3.08
N CYS A 79 11.42 13.38 -2.08
CA CYS A 79 10.74 12.93 -0.86
C CYS A 79 10.52 14.07 0.15
N GLU A 80 11.27 15.17 0.04
CA GLU A 80 11.19 16.34 0.92
C GLU A 80 10.24 17.43 0.39
N GLU A 81 10.06 17.52 -0.94
CA GLU A 81 9.08 18.43 -1.58
C GLU A 81 7.63 18.13 -1.16
#